data_AF-A0A3A8LI65-F1
#
_entry.id   AF-A0A3A8LI65-F1
#
_cell.length_a   1.000
_cell.length_b   1.000
_cell.length_c   1.000
_cell.angle_alpha   90.00
_cell.angle_beta   90.00
_cell.angle_gamma   90.00
#
_symmetry.space_group_name_H-M   'P 1'
#
loop_
_entity.id
_entity.type
_entity.pdbx_description
1 polymer ?
#
loop_
_entity_poly.entity_id
_entity_poly.type
_entity_poly.pdbx_seq_one_letter_code
_entity_poly.pdbx_strand_id
1 'polypeptide(L)'
;MTRWTVLVAVLALGAACNEAKTPDKSARVQLKKTGAATMEVIPSAGQLPYCLLYTMSEKGVIRQLTLTRENRSIRCDANRPVANTSFRIPVQEGKVRVYVFFSDERVQAGPVAQQLYDLRDKERVTAMDMRLPGRVFVETLEFVPETGEPEMTGGVVGAGGVVTSDGGTGPVSGGGSMELVEPVDD
;
A
#
# COMPACT_ATOMS: atom_id res chain seq x y z
N MET A 1 22.72 -17.94 -72.53
CA MET A 1 22.02 -18.71 -71.47
C MET A 1 22.07 -17.86 -70.21
N THR A 2 21.08 -16.98 -70.04
CA THR A 2 19.92 -17.12 -69.11
C THR A 2 20.26 -17.02 -67.63
N ARG A 3 19.77 -15.90 -67.04
CA ARG A 3 19.15 -15.78 -65.70
C ARG A 3 20.11 -15.73 -64.51
N TRP A 4 19.90 -14.95 -63.45
CA TRP A 4 18.82 -14.05 -63.06
C TRP A 4 19.34 -13.14 -61.94
N THR A 5 19.01 -11.87 -62.02
CA THR A 5 18.97 -10.90 -60.92
C THR A 5 17.99 -11.36 -59.83
N VAL A 6 18.44 -11.50 -58.58
CA VAL A 6 17.56 -11.40 -57.40
C VAL A 6 18.28 -10.63 -56.31
N LEU A 7 17.90 -9.36 -56.26
CA LEU A 7 18.12 -8.39 -55.19
C LEU A 7 17.03 -8.69 -54.15
N VAL A 8 17.39 -9.25 -52.98
CA VAL A 8 16.46 -9.34 -51.84
C VAL A 8 17.12 -8.69 -50.64
N ALA A 9 16.45 -7.63 -50.21
CA ALA A 9 16.76 -6.79 -49.08
C ALA A 9 16.91 -7.60 -47.79
N VAL A 10 18.06 -7.46 -47.14
CA VAL A 10 18.24 -7.81 -45.72
C VAL A 10 17.57 -6.71 -44.90
N LEU A 11 16.24 -6.84 -44.78
CA LEU A 11 15.42 -6.08 -43.86
C LEU A 11 15.72 -6.53 -42.43
N ALA A 12 16.41 -5.65 -41.69
CA ALA A 12 16.24 -5.39 -40.27
C ALA A 12 15.70 -6.54 -39.38
N LEU A 13 16.61 -7.34 -38.82
CA LEU A 13 16.35 -8.07 -37.57
C LEU A 13 16.64 -7.15 -36.37
N GLY A 14 15.84 -6.10 -36.26
CA GLY A 14 15.61 -5.40 -34.99
C GLY A 14 14.59 -6.18 -34.20
N ALA A 15 14.97 -7.33 -33.65
CA ALA A 15 14.17 -7.97 -32.61
C ALA A 15 14.50 -7.24 -31.30
N ALA A 16 13.71 -6.20 -31.04
CA ALA A 16 13.56 -5.63 -29.72
C ALA A 16 13.39 -6.77 -28.72
N CYS A 17 14.33 -6.89 -27.78
CA CYS A 17 14.06 -7.52 -26.50
C CYS A 17 12.97 -6.67 -25.84
N ASN A 18 11.72 -6.93 -26.17
CA ASN A 18 10.64 -6.65 -25.25
C ASN A 18 11.02 -7.42 -23.99
N GLU A 19 11.34 -6.69 -22.92
CA GLU A 19 11.26 -7.19 -21.57
C GLU A 19 9.83 -7.70 -21.38
N ALA A 20 9.61 -8.96 -21.79
CA ALA A 20 8.43 -9.70 -21.46
C ALA A 20 8.49 -9.82 -19.94
N LYS A 21 7.80 -8.90 -19.26
CA LYS A 21 7.49 -8.94 -17.84
C LYS A 21 7.09 -10.37 -17.54
N THR A 22 8.01 -11.11 -16.92
CA THR A 22 7.88 -12.53 -16.63
C THR A 22 6.46 -12.76 -16.09
N PRO A 23 5.66 -13.67 -16.67
CA PRO A 23 4.28 -13.86 -16.23
C PRO A 23 4.31 -14.07 -14.72
N ASP A 24 3.57 -13.20 -14.02
CA ASP A 24 3.48 -13.16 -12.57
C ASP A 24 3.25 -14.59 -12.08
N LYS A 25 4.22 -15.15 -11.33
CA LYS A 25 3.98 -16.38 -10.58
C LYS A 25 2.70 -16.12 -9.79
N SER A 26 1.62 -16.81 -10.14
CA SER A 26 0.26 -16.64 -9.61
C SER A 26 0.26 -15.85 -8.29
N ALA A 27 0.02 -14.54 -8.36
CA ALA A 27 0.22 -13.66 -7.21
C ALA A 27 -0.64 -14.17 -6.05
N ARG A 28 0.01 -14.52 -4.94
CA ARG A 28 -0.63 -15.10 -3.75
C ARG A 28 -1.61 -14.12 -3.09
N VAL A 29 -1.45 -12.86 -3.40
CA VAL A 29 -2.22 -11.74 -2.89
C VAL A 29 -2.27 -10.65 -3.94
N GLN A 30 -3.39 -9.95 -3.98
CA GLN A 30 -3.61 -8.78 -4.82
C GLN A 30 -3.61 -7.52 -3.96
N LEU A 31 -3.03 -6.46 -4.50
CA LEU A 31 -3.08 -5.13 -3.91
C LEU A 31 -4.09 -4.30 -4.69
N LYS A 32 -5.13 -3.83 -4.00
CA LYS A 32 -6.15 -2.94 -4.59
C LYS A 32 -5.99 -1.56 -4.00
N LYS A 33 -5.61 -0.59 -4.82
CA LYS A 33 -5.58 0.82 -4.40
C LYS A 33 -7.02 1.32 -4.22
N THR A 34 -7.34 1.85 -3.05
CA THR A 34 -8.69 2.37 -2.72
C THR A 34 -8.74 3.89 -2.59
N GLY A 35 -7.60 4.56 -2.64
CA GLY A 35 -7.46 6.01 -2.62
C GLY A 35 -6.01 6.42 -2.84
N ALA A 36 -5.69 7.71 -2.74
CA ALA A 36 -4.35 8.23 -3.03
C ALA A 36 -3.27 7.58 -2.16
N ALA A 37 -3.55 7.40 -0.86
CA ALA A 37 -2.62 6.85 0.12
C ALA A 37 -3.19 5.62 0.86
N THR A 38 -4.20 4.96 0.28
CA THR A 38 -4.91 3.84 0.89
C THR A 38 -4.97 2.63 -0.03
N MET A 39 -4.83 1.44 0.56
CA MET A 39 -4.85 0.17 -0.15
C MET A 39 -5.56 -0.92 0.63
N GLU A 40 -6.17 -1.85 -0.09
CA GLU A 40 -6.66 -3.13 0.41
C GLU A 40 -5.72 -4.24 -0.06
N VAL A 41 -5.56 -5.25 0.79
CA VAL A 41 -4.77 -6.44 0.52
C VAL A 41 -5.72 -7.63 0.48
N ILE A 42 -5.79 -8.33 -0.65
CA ILE A 42 -6.79 -9.37 -0.91
C ILE A 42 -6.06 -10.70 -1.20
N PRO A 43 -6.08 -11.68 -0.29
CA PRO A 43 -5.46 -12.98 -0.51
C PRO A 43 -6.12 -13.73 -1.66
N SER A 44 -5.33 -14.38 -2.50
CA SER A 44 -5.84 -15.29 -3.53
C SER A 44 -6.35 -16.60 -2.89
N ALA A 45 -7.10 -17.41 -3.64
CA ALA A 45 -7.48 -18.74 -3.17
C ALA A 45 -6.26 -19.64 -2.90
N GLY A 46 -6.42 -20.60 -1.98
CA GLY A 46 -5.38 -21.60 -1.67
C GLY A 46 -4.22 -21.12 -0.80
N GLN A 47 -4.30 -19.92 -0.20
CA GLN A 47 -3.32 -19.47 0.80
C GLN A 47 -3.57 -20.12 2.17
N LEU A 48 -2.57 -20.01 3.05
CA LEU A 48 -2.67 -20.49 4.43
C LEU A 48 -3.61 -19.57 5.25
N PRO A 49 -4.31 -20.11 6.25
CA PRO A 49 -5.47 -19.46 6.88
C PRO A 49 -5.12 -18.23 7.71
N TYR A 50 -3.88 -18.09 8.17
CA TYR A 50 -3.46 -16.92 8.94
C TYR A 50 -2.56 -16.02 8.09
N CYS A 51 -2.70 -14.70 8.27
CA CYS A 51 -1.78 -13.77 7.67
C CYS A 51 -1.36 -12.61 8.59
N LEU A 52 -0.22 -12.03 8.25
CA LEU A 52 0.39 -10.92 8.96
C LEU A 52 1.01 -9.96 7.93
N LEU A 53 0.72 -8.67 8.06
CA LEU A 53 1.09 -7.67 7.07
C LEU A 53 2.04 -6.63 7.67
N TYR A 54 3.09 -6.31 6.92
CA TYR A 54 3.99 -5.21 7.20
C TYR A 54 4.18 -4.33 5.98
N THR A 55 4.52 -3.06 6.22
CA THR A 55 5.18 -2.22 5.23
C THR A 55 6.60 -1.96 5.66
N MET A 56 7.49 -1.82 4.67
CA MET A 56 8.82 -1.27 4.85
C MET A 56 9.01 -0.17 3.81
N SER A 57 9.25 1.06 4.28
CA SER A 57 9.55 2.19 3.40
C SER A 57 10.97 2.13 2.85
N GLU A 58 11.24 2.93 1.81
CA GLU A 58 12.61 3.14 1.32
C GLU A 58 13.54 3.73 2.39
N LYS A 59 12.99 4.41 3.39
CA LYS A 59 13.73 4.94 4.56
C LYS A 59 13.96 3.88 5.65
N GLY A 60 13.56 2.63 5.41
CA GLY A 60 13.71 1.52 6.37
C GLY A 60 12.70 1.54 7.52
N VAL A 61 11.63 2.34 7.44
CA VAL A 61 10.58 2.37 8.47
C VAL A 61 9.69 1.15 8.29
N ILE A 62 9.61 0.30 9.31
CA ILE A 62 8.76 -0.90 9.30
C ILE A 62 7.49 -0.63 10.12
N ARG A 63 6.32 -0.89 9.54
CA ARG A 63 5.02 -0.78 10.23
C ARG A 63 4.23 -2.07 10.12
N GLN A 64 3.68 -2.52 11.23
CA GLN A 64 2.71 -3.60 11.23
C GLN A 64 1.33 -3.05 10.84
N LEU A 65 0.72 -3.62 9.81
CA LEU A 65 -0.61 -3.22 9.35
C LEU A 65 -1.72 -3.99 10.09
N THR A 66 -1.52 -5.28 10.32
CA THR A 66 -2.47 -6.14 11.06
C THR A 66 -2.18 -6.08 12.56
N LEU A 67 -2.48 -4.94 13.19
CA LEU A 67 -2.33 -4.77 14.63
C LEU A 67 -3.54 -5.37 15.37
N THR A 68 -3.32 -6.41 16.17
CA THR A 68 -4.35 -7.01 17.04
C THR A 68 -4.01 -6.85 18.50
N ARG A 69 -5.00 -7.04 19.38
CA ARG A 69 -4.80 -7.04 20.84
C ARG A 69 -3.76 -8.07 21.29
N GLU A 70 -3.74 -9.23 20.65
CA GLU A 70 -2.81 -10.33 20.97
C GLU A 70 -1.45 -10.17 20.27
N ASN A 71 -1.31 -9.19 19.37
CA ASN A 71 -0.15 -9.01 18.51
C ASN A 71 0.27 -10.25 17.70
N ARG A 72 -0.73 -10.98 17.20
CA ARG A 72 -0.56 -12.21 16.40
C ARG A 72 -1.18 -12.06 15.02
N SER A 73 -0.76 -12.94 14.11
CA SER A 73 -1.38 -13.10 12.80
C SER A 73 -2.88 -13.38 12.92
N ILE A 74 -3.66 -12.82 12.00
CA ILE A 74 -5.12 -12.92 11.97
C ILE A 74 -5.58 -13.93 10.94
N ARG A 75 -6.85 -14.34 10.98
CA ARG A 75 -7.41 -15.13 9.88
C ARG A 75 -7.59 -14.28 8.64
N CYS A 76 -7.27 -14.86 7.49
CA CYS A 76 -7.33 -14.19 6.21
C CYS A 76 -8.06 -15.09 5.22
N ASP A 77 -9.30 -14.71 4.91
CA ASP A 77 -10.14 -15.45 3.98
C ASP A 77 -9.73 -15.12 2.54
N ALA A 78 -9.81 -16.12 1.66
CA ALA A 78 -9.56 -15.92 0.24
C ALA A 78 -10.58 -14.94 -0.36
N ASN A 79 -10.09 -14.10 -1.28
CA ASN A 79 -10.86 -13.13 -2.05
C ASN A 79 -11.60 -12.09 -1.19
N ARG A 80 -11.16 -11.87 0.06
CA ARG A 80 -11.68 -10.82 0.94
C ARG A 80 -10.54 -9.91 1.42
N PRO A 81 -10.78 -8.60 1.62
CA PRO A 81 -9.78 -7.74 2.21
C PRO A 81 -9.34 -8.25 3.58
N VAL A 82 -8.04 -8.26 3.84
CA VAL A 82 -7.49 -8.62 5.15
C VAL A 82 -8.08 -7.71 6.22
N ALA A 83 -8.59 -8.31 7.30
CA ALA A 83 -9.31 -7.63 8.37
C ALA A 83 -10.55 -6.82 7.93
N ASN A 84 -11.06 -7.03 6.70
CA ASN A 84 -12.15 -6.26 6.09
C ASN A 84 -11.93 -4.73 6.16
N THR A 85 -10.68 -4.29 5.96
CA THR A 85 -10.31 -2.87 6.07
C THR A 85 -9.33 -2.45 4.98
N SER A 86 -9.20 -1.13 4.81
CA SER A 86 -8.14 -0.50 4.01
C SER A 86 -7.03 0.02 4.92
N PHE A 87 -5.78 -0.09 4.48
CA PHE A 87 -4.61 0.40 5.18
C PHE A 87 -4.16 1.74 4.59
N ARG A 88 -3.93 2.73 5.44
CA ARG A 88 -3.39 4.04 5.06
C ARG A 88 -1.86 4.03 5.20
N ILE A 89 -1.15 4.36 4.13
CA ILE A 89 0.30 4.49 4.11
C ILE A 89 0.66 5.98 4.04
N PRO A 90 1.40 6.54 5.01
CA PRO A 90 1.76 7.96 4.99
C PRO A 90 2.59 8.31 3.74
N VAL A 91 2.20 9.39 3.05
CA VAL A 91 2.94 9.89 1.87
C VAL A 91 4.40 10.24 2.18
N GLN A 92 4.70 10.64 3.42
CA GLN A 92 6.06 10.96 3.86
C GLN A 92 7.00 9.75 3.89
N GLU A 93 6.44 8.54 3.93
CA GLU A 93 7.20 7.28 3.85
C GLU A 93 7.64 6.98 2.41
N GLY A 94 7.00 7.56 1.40
CA GLY A 94 7.30 7.29 -0.01
C GLY A 94 6.89 5.88 -0.43
N LYS A 95 7.56 5.34 -1.45
CA LYS A 95 7.33 3.97 -1.91
C LYS A 95 7.58 2.97 -0.77
N VAL A 96 6.68 2.02 -0.60
CA VAL A 96 6.78 0.97 0.41
C VAL A 96 6.72 -0.41 -0.22
N ARG A 97 7.51 -1.33 0.34
CA ARG A 97 7.37 -2.78 0.13
C ARG A 97 6.35 -3.31 1.13
N VAL A 98 5.29 -3.93 0.66
CA VAL A 98 4.25 -4.56 1.48
C VAL A 98 4.57 -6.05 1.58
N TYR A 99 4.89 -6.52 2.78
CA TYR A 99 5.15 -7.92 3.07
C TYR A 99 3.89 -8.58 3.60
N VAL A 100 3.46 -9.66 2.95
CA VAL A 100 2.32 -10.46 3.36
C VAL A 100 2.83 -11.86 3.70
N PHE A 101 2.79 -12.19 4.98
CA PHE A 101 3.12 -13.52 5.49
C PHE A 101 1.84 -14.32 5.60
N PHE A 102 1.77 -15.49 4.98
CA PHE A 102 0.72 -16.48 5.18
C PHE A 102 1.28 -17.65 5.98
N SER A 103 0.57 -18.12 7.01
CA SER A 103 0.98 -19.23 7.87
C SER A 103 -0.17 -20.18 8.19
N ASP A 104 0.14 -21.45 8.42
CA ASP A 104 -0.84 -22.43 8.91
C ASP A 104 -1.08 -22.35 10.41
N GLU A 105 -0.19 -21.69 11.14
CA GLU A 105 -0.32 -21.41 12.57
C GLU A 105 -0.38 -19.91 12.87
N ARG A 106 -0.83 -19.56 14.08
CA ARG A 106 -0.81 -18.17 14.55
C ARG A 106 0.61 -17.74 14.95
N VAL A 107 1.20 -16.82 14.20
CA VAL A 107 2.56 -16.31 14.40
C VAL A 107 2.55 -15.01 15.22
N GLN A 108 3.55 -14.82 16.07
CA GLN A 108 3.76 -13.59 16.83
C GLN A 108 4.36 -12.49 15.95
N ALA A 109 3.80 -11.29 16.01
CA ALA A 109 4.18 -10.22 15.10
C ALA A 109 5.52 -9.56 15.49
N GLY A 110 5.79 -9.36 16.77
CA GLY A 110 7.06 -8.75 17.23
C GLY A 110 8.32 -9.42 16.66
N PRO A 111 8.50 -10.75 16.81
CA PRO A 111 9.64 -11.46 16.24
C PRO A 111 9.73 -11.39 14.70
N VAL A 112 8.60 -11.33 14.00
CA VAL A 112 8.58 -11.17 12.53
C VAL A 112 9.11 -9.79 12.15
N ALA A 113 8.67 -8.74 12.85
CA ALA A 113 9.14 -7.38 12.63
C ALA A 113 10.66 -7.26 12.84
N GLN A 114 11.19 -7.90 13.90
CA GLN A 114 12.63 -7.91 14.15
C GLN A 114 13.41 -8.58 13.02
N GLN A 115 12.97 -9.76 12.58
CA GLN A 115 13.61 -10.45 11.46
C GLN A 115 13.54 -9.61 10.17
N LEU A 116 12.42 -8.95 9.91
CA LEU A 116 12.28 -8.06 8.75
C LEU A 116 13.23 -6.86 8.84
N TYR A 117 13.44 -6.31 10.05
CA TYR A 117 14.40 -5.24 10.30
C TYR A 117 15.85 -5.68 10.05
N ASP A 118 16.21 -6.89 10.47
CA ASP A 118 17.53 -7.48 10.24
C ASP A 118 17.77 -7.75 8.74
N LEU A 119 16.71 -7.97 7.98
CA LEU A 119 16.73 -8.25 6.54
C LEU A 119 16.45 -7.01 5.66
N ARG A 120 16.38 -5.80 6.22
CA ARG A 120 15.92 -4.59 5.51
C ARG A 120 16.74 -4.24 4.26
N ASP A 121 18.04 -4.53 4.30
CA ASP A 121 19.00 -4.25 3.23
C ASP A 121 18.93 -5.32 2.11
N LYS A 122 18.18 -6.40 2.33
CA LYS A 122 17.95 -7.43 1.32
C LYS A 122 16.90 -6.96 0.32
N GLU A 123 17.20 -7.11 -0.97
CA GLU A 123 16.29 -6.74 -2.06
C GLU A 123 14.96 -7.49 -1.98
N ARG A 124 15.03 -8.81 -1.76
CA ARG A 124 13.86 -9.70 -1.62
C ARG A 124 13.99 -10.60 -0.40
N VAL A 125 12.97 -10.55 0.45
CA VAL A 125 12.82 -11.47 1.58
C VAL A 125 11.96 -12.65 1.14
N THR A 126 12.41 -13.85 1.44
CA THR A 126 11.71 -15.10 1.12
C THR A 126 11.31 -15.84 2.39
N ALA A 127 10.41 -16.82 2.29
CA ALA A 127 10.03 -17.63 3.44
C ALA A 127 11.22 -18.35 4.10
N MET A 128 12.26 -18.71 3.33
CA MET A 128 13.46 -19.39 3.86
C MET A 128 14.35 -18.48 4.70
N ASP A 129 14.26 -17.17 4.50
CA ASP A 129 14.98 -16.19 5.32
C ASP A 129 14.33 -16.01 6.69
N MET A 130 13.08 -16.43 6.81
CA MET A 130 12.23 -16.19 7.95
C MET A 130 12.20 -17.45 8.82
N ARG A 131 12.61 -17.31 10.08
CA ARG A 131 12.60 -18.35 11.09
C ARG A 131 11.24 -18.38 11.77
N LEU A 132 10.20 -18.70 11.00
CA LEU A 132 8.83 -18.78 11.47
C LEU A 132 8.39 -20.24 11.63
N PRO A 133 7.52 -20.53 12.61
CA PRO A 133 7.03 -21.89 12.82
C PRO A 133 6.07 -22.33 11.71
N GLY A 134 5.97 -23.64 11.51
CA GLY A 134 5.03 -24.24 10.56
C GLY A 134 5.39 -23.98 9.09
N ARG A 135 4.37 -23.97 8.25
CA ARG A 135 4.51 -23.61 6.83
C ARG A 135 4.24 -22.12 6.68
N VAL A 136 5.13 -21.45 5.95
CA VAL A 136 4.99 -20.03 5.67
C VAL A 136 5.18 -19.74 4.19
N PHE A 137 4.32 -18.87 3.65
CA PHE A 137 4.53 -18.21 2.37
C PHE A 137 4.73 -16.72 2.61
N VAL A 138 5.65 -16.12 1.84
CA VAL A 138 5.91 -14.68 1.88
C VAL A 138 5.67 -14.14 0.49
N GLU A 139 4.82 -13.12 0.40
CA GLU A 139 4.62 -12.32 -0.81
C GLU A 139 5.08 -10.89 -0.55
N THR A 140 5.68 -10.28 -1.57
CA THR A 140 6.12 -8.88 -1.51
C THR A 140 5.49 -8.12 -2.64
N LEU A 141 4.73 -7.09 -2.29
CA LEU A 141 4.06 -6.19 -3.21
C LEU A 141 4.66 -4.80 -3.07
N GLU A 142 4.46 -3.94 -4.05
CA GLU A 142 4.89 -2.55 -3.98
C GLU A 142 3.67 -1.62 -3.94
N PHE A 143 3.77 -0.57 -3.14
CA PHE A 143 2.76 0.50 -3.09
C PHE A 143 3.45 1.86 -3.05
N VAL A 144 2.92 2.80 -3.82
CA VAL A 144 3.39 4.19 -3.85
C VAL A 144 2.21 5.08 -3.41
N PRO A 145 2.26 5.66 -2.19
CA PRO A 145 1.24 6.61 -1.76
C PRO A 145 1.40 7.91 -2.56
N GLU A 146 0.28 8.43 -3.02
CA GLU A 146 0.20 9.71 -3.71
C GLU A 146 -0.36 10.77 -2.76
N THR A 147 0.11 12.01 -2.92
CA THR A 147 -0.52 13.17 -2.31
C THR A 147 -1.86 13.37 -3.01
N GLY A 148 -2.95 12.97 -2.35
CA GLY A 148 -4.28 13.20 -2.88
C GLY A 148 -4.50 14.71 -3.06
N GLU A 149 -5.02 15.12 -4.22
CA GLU A 149 -5.75 16.37 -4.26
C GLU A 149 -6.92 16.25 -3.28
N PRO A 150 -7.23 17.27 -2.47
CA PRO A 150 -8.36 17.19 -1.55
C PRO A 150 -9.61 16.89 -2.37
N GLU A 151 -10.24 15.74 -2.14
CA GLU A 151 -11.57 15.48 -2.65
C GLU A 151 -12.45 16.65 -2.20
N MET A 152 -12.82 17.54 -3.13
CA MET A 152 -13.75 18.63 -2.89
C MET A 152 -15.11 18.02 -2.55
N THR A 153 -15.27 17.68 -1.28
CA THR A 153 -16.48 17.12 -0.71
C THR A 153 -17.05 18.17 0.22
N GLY A 154 -17.96 18.98 -0.29
CA GLY A 154 -18.70 19.94 0.53
C GLY A 154 -19.10 21.23 -0.16
N GLY A 155 -19.84 21.14 -1.28
CA GLY A 155 -20.74 22.24 -1.62
C GLY A 155 -21.77 22.36 -0.49
N VAL A 156 -21.68 23.44 0.30
CA VAL A 156 -22.65 23.72 1.36
C VAL A 156 -23.98 24.02 0.69
N VAL A 157 -24.91 23.06 0.75
CA VAL A 157 -26.30 23.30 0.36
C VAL A 157 -26.95 24.11 1.48
N GLY A 158 -26.99 25.43 1.31
CA GLY A 158 -27.83 26.29 2.15
C GLY A 158 -29.31 25.91 1.98
N ALA A 159 -30.12 26.14 3.02
CA ALA A 159 -31.53 25.75 3.13
C ALA A 159 -32.51 26.42 2.13
N GLY A 160 -32.03 26.84 0.96
CA GLY A 160 -32.82 27.48 -0.10
C GLY A 160 -32.47 27.03 -1.53
N GLY A 161 -31.60 26.02 -1.73
CA GLY A 161 -31.43 25.40 -3.05
C GLY A 161 -30.93 26.30 -4.18
N VAL A 162 -30.08 27.30 -3.87
CA VAL A 162 -29.38 28.10 -4.89
C VAL A 162 -27.88 27.94 -4.68
N VAL A 163 -27.18 27.47 -5.71
CA VAL A 163 -25.72 27.39 -5.77
C VAL A 163 -25.19 28.74 -6.25
N THR A 164 -24.72 29.60 -5.34
CA THR A 164 -23.91 30.76 -5.70
C THR A 164 -22.44 30.35 -5.67
N SER A 165 -21.85 30.17 -6.85
CA SER A 165 -20.39 30.15 -7.01
C SER A 165 -19.90 31.58 -7.15
N ASP A 166 -19.63 32.25 -6.03
CA ASP A 166 -18.90 33.51 -6.04
C ASP A 166 -17.70 33.40 -5.10
N GLY A 167 -16.52 33.32 -5.72
CA GLY A 167 -15.25 33.56 -5.05
C GLY A 167 -15.22 34.98 -4.53
N GLY A 168 -15.52 35.14 -3.24
CA GLY A 168 -15.51 36.42 -2.55
C GLY A 168 -14.31 36.54 -1.63
N THR A 169 -13.24 37.16 -2.12
CA THR A 169 -12.20 37.74 -1.27
C THR A 169 -12.82 38.93 -0.53
N GLY A 170 -12.81 38.93 0.81
CA GLY A 170 -13.32 40.03 1.62
C GLY A 170 -12.61 40.13 2.99
N PRO A 171 -12.48 41.34 3.56
CA PRO A 171 -11.26 41.79 4.21
C PRO A 171 -11.24 41.69 5.75
N VAL A 172 -10.01 41.83 6.27
CA VAL A 172 -9.60 42.03 7.66
C VAL A 172 -10.35 43.20 8.32
N SER A 173 -10.93 42.98 9.52
CA SER A 173 -10.85 43.92 10.66
C SER A 173 -11.61 43.44 11.89
N GLY A 174 -10.99 43.62 13.07
CA GLY A 174 -11.72 44.09 14.26
C GLY A 174 -11.77 43.16 15.48
N GLY A 175 -10.76 43.26 16.34
CA GLY A 175 -10.90 43.56 17.78
C GLY A 175 -11.82 42.72 18.67
N GLY A 176 -11.24 42.00 19.63
CA GLY A 176 -11.97 41.44 20.77
C GLY A 176 -11.01 40.88 21.82
N SER A 177 -10.71 41.70 22.83
CA SER A 177 -9.91 41.39 24.01
C SER A 177 -10.37 40.11 24.71
N MET A 178 -9.47 39.18 24.99
CA MET A 178 -9.74 38.07 25.91
C MET A 178 -9.34 38.51 27.31
N GLU A 179 -10.37 38.78 28.13
CA GLU A 179 -10.27 38.97 29.57
C GLU A 179 -10.03 37.61 30.25
N LEU A 180 -9.00 37.57 31.08
CA LEU A 180 -8.55 36.42 31.86
C LEU A 180 -9.38 36.35 33.14
N VAL A 181 -10.14 35.27 33.34
CA VAL A 181 -10.86 35.02 34.61
C VAL A 181 -10.09 33.94 35.39
N GLU A 182 -9.49 34.34 36.50
CA GLU A 182 -8.92 33.42 37.51
C GLU A 182 -10.02 32.85 38.42
N PRO A 183 -9.92 31.60 38.87
CA PRO A 183 -10.84 31.00 39.84
C PRO A 183 -10.50 31.42 41.28
N VAL A 184 -11.55 31.69 42.06
CA VAL A 184 -11.51 31.97 43.51
C VAL A 184 -11.66 30.65 44.29
N ASP A 185 -10.73 30.39 45.20
CA ASP A 185 -10.79 29.35 46.24
C ASP A 185 -11.88 29.66 47.28
N ASP A 186 -12.58 28.62 47.74
CA ASP A 186 -13.24 28.54 49.06
C ASP A 186 -12.90 27.17 49.69
#